data_AF-A0A929PAU7-F1
#
_entry.id   AF-A0A929PAU7-F1
#
_cell.length_a   1.000
_cell.length_b   1.000
_cell.length_c   1.000
_cell.angle_alpha   90.00
_cell.angle_beta   90.00
_cell.angle_gamma   90.00
#
_symmetry.space_group_name_H-M   'P 1'
#
loop_
_entity.id
_entity.type
_entity.pdbx_description
1 polymer ?
#
loop_
_entity_poly.entity_id
_entity_poly.type
_entity_poly.pdbx_seq_one_letter_code
_entity_poly.pdbx_strand_id
1 'polypeptide(L)'
;YYIDQDVWDTDVARYGIDIWMTTNAITNNLKICQSNLGVKIHDVKDPAESLGPMFRQVVHTLFVLMEHHEAEWKAVKGSRTVPQFGLQKTLEPEPIQIDLDRLVKEYKTGFRHFKGLYRDIFCPECFEELKKCASKAKTKFIMPARTWVMVLYETAATFHRWTDNRTQLVNLVTPLYLGRVASFVNQTRKMTSSQAEEVVEEQARVFEDYKDYLVRAWDERPKKGTDGCF
;
A
#
# COMPACT_ATOMS: atom_id res chain seq x y z
N TYR A 1 -19.33 19.56 -4.99
CA TYR A 1 -18.14 18.83 -5.47
C TYR A 1 -18.26 17.36 -5.16
N TYR A 2 -18.09 16.89 -3.91
CA TYR A 2 -18.06 15.44 -3.61
C TYR A 2 -19.40 14.72 -3.84
N ILE A 3 -20.53 15.27 -3.38
CA ILE A 3 -21.86 14.65 -3.52
C ILE A 3 -22.24 14.38 -4.99
N ASP A 4 -21.75 15.23 -5.89
CA ASP A 4 -22.10 15.23 -7.31
C ASP A 4 -21.29 14.20 -8.13
N GLN A 5 -20.43 13.39 -7.50
CA GLN A 5 -19.56 12.43 -8.17
C GLN A 5 -20.22 11.06 -8.35
N ASP A 6 -20.02 10.42 -9.51
CA ASP A 6 -20.57 9.11 -9.84
C ASP A 6 -19.66 7.96 -9.36
N VAL A 7 -19.50 7.84 -8.03
CA VAL A 7 -18.61 6.86 -7.39
C VAL A 7 -19.28 6.01 -6.32
N TRP A 8 -20.55 6.30 -6.02
CA TRP A 8 -21.27 5.79 -4.84
C TRP A 8 -21.62 4.30 -4.91
N ASP A 9 -21.54 3.69 -6.09
CA ASP A 9 -21.73 2.24 -6.28
C ASP A 9 -20.41 1.46 -6.43
N THR A 10 -19.26 2.09 -6.20
CA THR A 10 -17.93 1.49 -6.36
C THR A 10 -17.24 1.19 -5.03
N ASP A 11 -16.03 0.61 -5.05
CA ASP A 11 -15.20 0.42 -3.84
C ASP A 11 -14.87 1.75 -3.12
N VAL A 12 -15.03 2.90 -3.78
CA VAL A 12 -14.98 4.23 -3.16
C VAL A 12 -16.02 4.36 -2.06
N ALA A 13 -17.23 3.84 -2.21
CA ALA A 13 -18.28 3.96 -1.19
C ALA A 13 -18.09 3.05 0.04
N ARG A 14 -16.98 2.29 0.07
CA ARG A 14 -16.62 1.36 1.15
C ARG A 14 -15.34 1.86 1.84
N TYR A 15 -14.28 1.04 1.91
CA TYR A 15 -13.00 1.45 2.49
C TYR A 15 -12.20 2.40 1.58
N GLY A 16 -12.59 2.58 0.31
CA GLY A 16 -11.93 3.49 -0.61
C GLY A 16 -12.24 4.98 -0.40
N ILE A 17 -13.22 5.32 0.45
CA ILE A 17 -13.72 6.70 0.56
C ILE A 17 -12.63 7.67 1.04
N ASP A 18 -11.85 7.27 2.04
CA ASP A 18 -10.88 8.14 2.69
C ASP A 18 -9.74 8.50 1.73
N ILE A 19 -9.22 7.52 0.98
CA ILE A 19 -8.17 7.74 -0.02
C ILE A 19 -8.70 8.55 -1.20
N TRP A 20 -9.96 8.33 -1.60
CA TRP A 20 -10.60 9.08 -2.69
C TRP A 20 -10.82 10.54 -2.31
N MET A 21 -11.39 10.83 -1.14
CA MET A 21 -11.59 12.20 -0.68
C MET A 21 -10.25 12.93 -0.51
N THR A 22 -9.28 12.27 0.13
CA THR A 22 -7.96 12.88 0.40
C THR A 22 -7.21 13.18 -0.89
N THR A 23 -7.19 12.24 -1.84
CA THR A 23 -6.50 12.44 -3.12
C THR A 23 -7.14 13.56 -3.92
N ASN A 24 -8.47 13.60 -4.02
CA ASN A 24 -9.17 14.68 -4.73
C ASN A 24 -8.97 16.04 -4.04
N ALA A 25 -8.93 16.10 -2.71
CA ALA A 25 -8.62 17.35 -2.01
C ALA A 25 -7.22 17.87 -2.37
N ILE A 26 -6.24 16.98 -2.46
CA ILE A 26 -4.86 17.31 -2.82
C ILE A 26 -4.77 17.76 -4.28
N THR A 27 -5.31 16.99 -5.22
CA THR A 27 -5.19 17.25 -6.66
C THR A 27 -6.01 18.46 -7.12
N ASN A 28 -7.11 18.78 -6.44
CA ASN A 28 -7.87 20.02 -6.65
C ASN A 28 -7.30 21.23 -5.87
N ASN A 29 -6.11 21.09 -5.26
CA ASN A 29 -5.40 22.15 -4.52
C ASN A 29 -6.27 22.84 -3.45
N LEU A 30 -7.09 22.05 -2.74
CA LEU A 30 -7.85 22.55 -1.61
C LEU A 30 -6.91 22.88 -0.44
N LYS A 31 -7.37 23.75 0.47
CA LYS A 31 -6.63 24.04 1.70
C LYS A 31 -6.75 22.85 2.66
N ILE A 32 -5.62 22.24 3.01
CA ILE A 32 -5.55 21.06 3.87
C ILE A 32 -4.77 21.42 5.14
N CYS A 33 -5.25 20.93 6.28
CA CYS A 33 -4.55 20.98 7.56
C CYS A 33 -4.79 19.67 8.33
N GLN A 34 -3.94 19.41 9.32
CA GLN A 34 -4.11 18.31 10.27
C GLN A 34 -4.47 18.89 11.64
N SER A 35 -5.33 18.20 12.39
CA SER A 35 -5.68 18.58 13.76
C SER A 35 -5.51 17.38 14.69
N ASN A 36 -4.66 17.52 15.72
CA ASN A 36 -4.48 16.49 16.73
C ASN A 36 -5.58 16.59 17.80
N LEU A 37 -6.47 15.60 17.81
CA LEU A 37 -7.59 15.47 18.74
C LEU A 37 -7.35 14.45 19.87
N GLY A 38 -6.13 13.88 19.97
CA GLY A 38 -5.80 12.83 20.93
C GLY A 38 -6.06 11.41 20.41
N VAL A 39 -6.17 10.44 21.32
CA VAL A 39 -6.34 9.02 20.97
C VAL A 39 -7.78 8.75 20.57
N LYS A 40 -7.96 8.11 19.40
CA LYS A 40 -9.25 7.56 18.98
C LYS A 40 -9.42 6.16 19.56
N ILE A 41 -10.41 5.99 20.43
CA ILE A 41 -10.76 4.69 21.03
C ILE A 41 -11.58 3.90 20.00
N HIS A 42 -11.13 2.69 19.68
CA HIS A 42 -11.79 1.78 18.77
C HIS A 42 -12.15 0.48 19.48
N ASP A 43 -13.29 -0.12 19.13
CA ASP A 43 -13.58 -1.51 19.52
C ASP A 43 -12.53 -2.42 18.87
N VAL A 44 -11.77 -3.14 19.71
CA VAL A 44 -10.66 -3.98 19.29
C VAL A 44 -11.19 -5.15 18.46
N LYS A 45 -11.02 -5.08 17.13
CA LYS A 45 -11.12 -6.22 16.22
C LYS A 45 -9.72 -6.68 15.87
N ASP A 46 -9.54 -7.98 15.62
CA ASP A 46 -8.27 -8.49 15.10
C ASP A 46 -7.97 -7.78 13.76
N PRO A 47 -6.90 -6.97 13.67
CA PRO A 47 -6.55 -6.30 12.43
C PRO A 47 -6.36 -7.32 11.31
N ALA A 48 -5.75 -8.47 11.58
CA ALA A 48 -5.43 -9.47 10.56
C ALA A 48 -6.67 -9.95 9.78
N GLU A 49 -7.86 -9.97 10.40
CA GLU A 49 -9.12 -10.38 9.75
C GLU A 49 -9.67 -9.33 8.79
N SER A 50 -9.45 -8.06 9.07
CA SER A 50 -10.01 -6.93 8.30
C SER A 50 -9.01 -6.28 7.34
N LEU A 51 -7.71 -6.45 7.59
CA LEU A 51 -6.62 -5.84 6.84
C LEU A 51 -6.62 -6.25 5.37
N GLY A 52 -6.92 -7.52 5.06
CA GLY A 52 -6.94 -8.01 3.68
C GLY A 52 -8.02 -7.32 2.81
N PRO A 53 -9.32 -7.41 3.17
CA PRO A 53 -10.38 -6.72 2.43
C PRO A 53 -10.20 -5.20 2.35
N MET A 54 -9.77 -4.55 3.44
CA MET A 54 -9.53 -3.11 3.47
C MET A 54 -8.40 -2.72 2.50
N PHE A 55 -7.26 -3.41 2.57
CA PHE A 55 -6.12 -3.18 1.67
C PHE A 55 -6.54 -3.24 0.21
N ARG A 56 -7.33 -4.25 -0.18
CA ARG A 56 -7.75 -4.41 -1.58
C ARG A 56 -8.56 -3.22 -2.09
N GLN A 57 -9.55 -2.78 -1.32
CA GLN A 57 -10.40 -1.66 -1.72
C GLN A 57 -9.59 -0.36 -1.79
N VAL A 58 -8.77 -0.09 -0.77
CA VAL A 58 -7.93 1.12 -0.73
C VAL A 58 -6.95 1.14 -1.91
N VAL A 59 -6.24 0.04 -2.17
CA VAL A 59 -5.24 -0.03 -3.24
C VAL A 59 -5.88 0.01 -4.62
N HIS A 60 -7.01 -0.66 -4.82
CA HIS A 60 -7.75 -0.58 -6.07
C HIS A 60 -8.19 0.87 -6.35
N THR A 61 -8.80 1.54 -5.36
CA THR A 61 -9.20 2.95 -5.48
C THR A 61 -8.00 3.85 -5.74
N LEU A 62 -6.87 3.63 -5.04
CA LEU A 62 -5.63 4.38 -5.27
C LEU A 62 -5.13 4.24 -6.71
N PHE A 63 -5.08 3.02 -7.26
CA PHE A 63 -4.60 2.82 -8.63
C PHE A 63 -5.52 3.45 -9.67
N VAL A 64 -6.84 3.38 -9.49
CA VAL A 64 -7.80 4.11 -10.33
C VAL A 64 -7.52 5.61 -10.25
N LEU A 65 -7.31 6.18 -9.07
CA LEU A 65 -6.99 7.60 -8.90
C LEU A 65 -5.65 7.98 -9.53
N MET A 66 -4.65 7.09 -9.53
CA MET A 66 -3.38 7.32 -10.21
C MET A 66 -3.55 7.45 -11.73
N GLU A 67 -4.47 6.71 -12.35
CA GLU A 67 -4.82 6.89 -13.77
C GLU A 67 -5.54 8.22 -14.01
N HIS A 68 -6.47 8.59 -13.13
CA HIS A 68 -7.26 9.81 -13.29
C HIS A 68 -6.44 11.09 -13.08
N HIS A 69 -5.48 11.07 -12.15
CA HIS A 69 -4.65 12.21 -11.78
C HIS A 69 -3.20 12.05 -12.24
N GLU A 70 -3.00 11.43 -13.41
CA GLU A 70 -1.67 11.03 -13.90
C GLU A 70 -0.71 12.21 -14.03
N ALA A 71 -1.17 13.30 -14.64
CA ALA A 71 -0.36 14.49 -14.87
C ALA A 71 0.06 15.14 -13.54
N GLU A 72 -0.86 15.19 -12.59
CA GLU A 72 -0.66 15.78 -11.26
C GLU A 72 0.37 15.00 -10.47
N TRP A 73 0.19 13.68 -10.31
CA TRP A 73 1.13 12.91 -9.49
C TRP A 73 2.50 12.80 -10.15
N LYS A 74 2.62 12.75 -11.49
CA LYS A 74 3.93 12.75 -12.17
C LYS A 74 4.71 14.04 -11.95
N ALA A 75 4.01 15.19 -11.88
CA ALA A 75 4.63 16.50 -11.68
C ALA A 75 5.15 16.73 -10.25
N VAL A 76 4.55 16.07 -9.25
CA VAL A 76 5.00 16.18 -7.85
C VAL A 76 6.40 15.56 -7.69
N LYS A 77 7.29 16.17 -6.90
CA LYS A 77 8.65 15.64 -6.67
C LYS A 77 9.01 15.37 -5.20
N GLY A 78 8.11 15.67 -4.29
CA GLY A 78 8.26 15.37 -2.87
C GLY A 78 7.02 15.75 -2.08
N SER A 79 7.00 15.39 -0.81
CA SER A 79 5.96 15.78 0.15
C SER A 79 6.15 17.21 0.66
N ARG A 80 5.07 17.78 1.21
CA ARG A 80 5.09 19.06 1.91
C ARG A 80 4.33 18.92 3.23
N THR A 81 4.84 19.60 4.26
CA THR A 81 4.11 19.71 5.53
C THR A 81 2.83 20.52 5.34
N VAL A 82 1.78 20.16 6.07
CA VAL A 82 0.54 20.96 6.18
C VAL A 82 0.48 21.64 7.55
N PRO A 83 -0.26 22.75 7.70
CA PRO A 83 -0.52 23.34 9.01
C PRO A 83 -1.08 22.30 9.98
N GLN A 84 -0.55 22.28 11.20
CA GLN A 84 -0.98 21.40 12.26
C GLN A 84 -1.59 22.21 13.40
N PHE A 85 -2.75 21.77 13.89
CA PHE A 85 -3.50 22.39 14.98
C PHE A 85 -3.79 21.35 16.08
N GLY A 86 -4.25 21.82 17.25
CA GLY A 86 -4.68 20.94 18.33
C GLY A 86 -3.58 20.60 19.34
N LEU A 87 -3.69 19.42 19.96
CA LEU A 87 -2.83 18.99 21.04
C LEU A 87 -1.37 18.82 20.58
N GLN A 88 -0.42 19.28 21.39
CA GLN A 88 1.02 19.13 21.12
C GLN A 88 1.58 17.80 21.64
N LYS A 89 0.83 17.09 22.50
CA LYS A 89 1.28 15.85 23.11
C LYS A 89 0.79 14.65 22.31
N THR A 90 1.72 13.79 21.91
CA THR A 90 1.41 12.46 21.40
C THR A 90 1.05 11.56 22.57
N LEU A 91 -0.10 10.91 22.49
CA LEU A 91 -0.57 9.95 23.49
C LEU A 91 -0.40 8.55 22.91
N GLU A 92 0.11 7.61 23.72
CA GLU A 92 0.23 6.22 23.31
C GLU A 92 -1.15 5.57 23.28
N PRO A 93 -1.56 4.96 22.16
CA PRO A 93 -2.78 4.17 22.09
C PRO A 93 -2.63 2.85 22.86
N GLU A 94 -3.74 2.18 23.10
CA GLU A 94 -3.71 0.84 23.70
C GLU A 94 -3.00 -0.16 22.76
N PRO A 95 -2.15 -1.06 23.30
CA PRO A 95 -1.51 -2.09 22.50
C PRO A 95 -2.53 -3.02 21.86
N ILE A 96 -2.39 -3.23 20.55
CA ILE A 96 -3.22 -4.18 19.81
C ILE A 96 -2.50 -5.53 19.76
N GLN A 97 -3.24 -6.61 20.02
CA GLN A 97 -2.72 -7.96 19.81
C GLN A 97 -2.74 -8.30 18.32
N ILE A 98 -1.60 -8.71 17.79
CA ILE A 98 -1.43 -9.08 16.38
C ILE A 98 -0.98 -10.54 16.29
N ASP A 99 -1.70 -11.35 15.52
CA ASP A 99 -1.30 -12.72 15.21
C ASP A 99 -0.19 -12.74 14.13
N LEU A 100 1.05 -12.59 14.57
CA LEU A 100 2.24 -12.65 13.70
C LEU A 100 2.37 -13.99 12.99
N ASP A 101 1.94 -15.09 13.62
CA ASP A 101 2.05 -16.44 13.05
C ASP A 101 1.13 -16.57 11.84
N ARG A 102 -0.11 -16.09 11.97
CA ARG A 102 -1.09 -16.02 10.89
C ARG A 102 -0.57 -15.16 9.73
N LEU A 103 -0.09 -13.95 9.99
CA LEU A 103 0.43 -13.05 8.94
C LEU A 103 1.55 -13.71 8.12
N VAL A 104 2.53 -14.32 8.81
CA VAL A 104 3.66 -15.00 8.13
C VAL A 104 3.20 -16.26 7.41
N LYS A 105 2.25 -17.02 7.96
CA LYS A 105 1.69 -18.21 7.31
C LYS A 105 0.92 -17.86 6.05
N GLU A 106 0.10 -16.81 6.08
CA GLU A 106 -0.66 -16.31 4.93
C GLU A 106 0.28 -15.80 3.84
N TYR A 107 1.32 -15.02 4.19
CA TYR A 107 2.37 -14.61 3.26
C TYR A 107 3.01 -15.82 2.57
N LYS A 108 3.49 -16.82 3.33
CA LYS A 108 4.18 -17.99 2.79
C LYS A 108 3.28 -18.83 1.89
N THR A 109 2.00 -18.95 2.26
CA THR A 109 1.00 -19.70 1.50
C THR A 109 0.70 -18.99 0.18
N GLY A 110 0.43 -17.68 0.24
CA GLY A 110 0.23 -16.85 -0.96
C GLY A 110 1.44 -16.84 -1.89
N PHE A 111 2.65 -16.67 -1.34
CA PHE A 111 3.88 -16.75 -2.13
C PHE A 111 4.03 -18.08 -2.86
N ARG A 112 3.70 -19.21 -2.21
CA ARG A 112 3.76 -20.52 -2.85
C ARG A 112 2.74 -20.66 -3.98
N HIS A 113 1.49 -20.24 -3.75
CA HIS A 113 0.42 -20.34 -4.74
C HIS A 113 0.64 -19.44 -5.96
N PHE A 114 1.14 -18.23 -5.74
CA PHE A 114 1.26 -17.20 -6.78
C PHE A 114 2.68 -17.02 -7.32
N LYS A 115 3.61 -17.93 -6.96
CA LYS A 115 5.04 -17.84 -7.32
C LYS A 115 5.29 -17.58 -8.81
N GLY A 116 4.55 -18.27 -9.68
CA GLY A 116 4.65 -18.09 -11.14
C GLY A 116 4.30 -16.66 -11.55
N LEU A 117 3.10 -16.21 -11.16
CA LEU A 117 2.62 -14.86 -11.44
C LEU A 117 3.54 -13.77 -10.85
N TYR A 118 4.05 -13.96 -9.63
CA TYR A 118 5.00 -13.01 -9.04
C TYR A 118 6.30 -12.90 -9.82
N ARG A 119 6.79 -13.99 -10.40
CA ARG A 119 7.98 -13.97 -11.25
C ARG A 119 7.72 -13.25 -12.57
N ASP A 120 6.50 -13.34 -13.09
CA ASP A 120 6.14 -12.76 -14.38
C ASP A 120 5.78 -11.27 -14.26
N ILE A 121 5.22 -10.86 -13.12
CA ILE A 121 4.83 -9.47 -12.83
C ILE A 121 6.02 -8.67 -12.29
N PHE A 122 6.80 -9.22 -11.36
CA PHE A 122 7.82 -8.46 -10.65
C PHE A 122 9.23 -8.60 -11.24
N CYS A 123 10.04 -7.56 -11.14
CA CYS A 123 11.44 -7.61 -11.56
C CYS A 123 12.23 -8.71 -10.82
N PRO A 124 13.30 -9.28 -11.42
CA PRO A 124 14.03 -10.40 -10.85
C PRO A 124 14.55 -10.16 -9.43
N GLU A 125 15.05 -8.95 -9.16
CA GLU A 125 15.53 -8.56 -7.85
C GLU A 125 14.41 -8.53 -6.80
N CYS A 126 13.25 -7.97 -7.15
CA CYS A 126 12.08 -7.95 -6.28
C CYS A 126 11.59 -9.38 -5.99
N PHE A 127 11.45 -10.21 -7.03
CA PHE A 127 11.01 -11.60 -6.90
C PHE A 127 11.94 -12.42 -5.99
N GLU A 128 13.25 -12.32 -6.16
CA GLU A 128 14.20 -13.06 -5.31
C GLU A 128 14.16 -12.58 -3.85
N GLU A 129 13.93 -11.29 -3.59
CA GLU A 129 13.72 -10.81 -2.21
C GLU A 129 12.42 -11.34 -1.60
N LEU A 130 11.31 -11.39 -2.34
CA LEU A 130 10.07 -12.02 -1.88
C LEU A 130 10.29 -13.51 -1.54
N LYS A 131 10.99 -14.22 -2.41
CA LYS A 131 11.36 -15.62 -2.18
C LYS A 131 12.23 -15.82 -0.94
N LYS A 132 13.22 -14.94 -0.72
CA LYS A 132 14.04 -14.94 0.50
C LYS A 132 13.18 -14.74 1.74
N CYS A 133 12.26 -13.78 1.73
CA CYS A 133 11.33 -13.55 2.84
C CYS A 133 10.51 -14.80 3.19
N ALA A 134 10.03 -15.54 2.17
CA ALA A 134 9.26 -16.77 2.38
C ALA A 134 10.03 -17.88 3.11
N SER A 135 11.37 -17.86 3.06
CA SER A 135 12.23 -18.81 3.77
C SER A 135 12.52 -18.44 5.23
N LYS A 136 12.23 -17.20 5.66
CA LYS A 136 12.57 -16.72 7.01
C LYS A 136 11.65 -17.30 8.09
N ALA A 137 12.18 -17.45 9.30
CA ALA A 137 11.39 -17.73 10.49
C ALA A 137 10.52 -16.52 10.84
N LYS A 138 9.37 -16.74 11.48
CA LYS A 138 8.39 -15.68 11.79
C LYS A 138 8.96 -14.46 12.52
N THR A 139 9.82 -14.69 13.52
CA THR A 139 10.45 -13.64 14.33
C THR A 139 11.62 -12.93 13.64
N LYS A 140 12.06 -13.46 12.49
CA LYS A 140 13.13 -12.90 11.66
C LYS A 140 12.60 -12.47 10.29
N PHE A 141 11.28 -12.42 10.12
CA PHE A 141 10.66 -12.01 8.87
C PHE A 141 10.79 -10.51 8.73
N ILE A 142 11.57 -10.07 7.74
CA ILE A 142 11.76 -8.67 7.39
C ILE A 142 11.67 -8.56 5.87
N MET A 143 10.70 -7.78 5.39
CA MET A 143 10.60 -7.37 3.99
C MET A 143 11.20 -5.96 3.87
N PRO A 144 12.29 -5.79 3.10
CA PRO A 144 12.89 -4.47 2.90
C PRO A 144 11.88 -3.45 2.36
N ALA A 145 11.96 -2.20 2.83
CA ALA A 145 11.07 -1.12 2.38
C ALA A 145 11.12 -0.95 0.86
N ARG A 146 12.32 -0.99 0.27
CA ARG A 146 12.52 -0.96 -1.18
C ARG A 146 11.74 -2.06 -1.91
N THR A 147 11.75 -3.29 -1.41
CA THR A 147 11.00 -4.41 -2.02
C THR A 147 9.51 -4.12 -1.99
N TRP A 148 8.99 -3.59 -0.89
CA TRP A 148 7.58 -3.21 -0.78
C TRP A 148 7.19 -2.08 -1.75
N VAL A 149 8.04 -1.05 -1.88
CA VAL A 149 7.85 0.04 -2.86
C VAL A 149 7.79 -0.51 -4.29
N MET A 150 8.74 -1.39 -4.66
CA MET A 150 8.75 -2.02 -5.99
C MET A 150 7.52 -2.86 -6.25
N VAL A 151 7.07 -3.66 -5.27
CA VAL A 151 5.81 -4.43 -5.37
C VAL A 151 4.65 -3.50 -5.71
N LEU A 152 4.48 -2.39 -4.99
CA LEU A 152 3.36 -1.49 -5.24
C LEU A 152 3.50 -0.73 -6.57
N TYR A 153 4.70 -0.28 -6.94
CA TYR A 153 4.94 0.42 -8.20
C TYR A 153 4.73 -0.46 -9.43
N GLU A 154 5.25 -1.68 -9.41
CA GLU A 154 5.08 -2.62 -10.53
C GLU A 154 3.65 -3.15 -10.60
N THR A 155 2.97 -3.28 -9.45
CA THR A 155 1.53 -3.57 -9.44
C THR A 155 0.74 -2.40 -10.02
N ALA A 156 1.03 -1.15 -9.64
CA ALA A 156 0.35 0.03 -10.16
C ALA A 156 0.52 0.16 -11.69
N ALA A 157 1.76 0.02 -12.17
CA ALA A 157 2.05 0.02 -13.61
C ALA A 157 1.40 -1.17 -14.35
N THR A 158 1.32 -2.34 -13.73
CA THR A 158 0.61 -3.50 -14.32
C THR A 158 -0.89 -3.28 -14.34
N PHE A 159 -1.46 -2.70 -13.29
CA PHE A 159 -2.87 -2.33 -13.20
C PHE A 159 -3.24 -1.33 -14.30
N HIS A 160 -2.37 -0.33 -14.52
CA HIS A 160 -2.54 0.64 -15.59
C HIS A 160 -2.56 -0.01 -16.98
N ARG A 161 -1.62 -0.92 -17.24
CA ARG A 161 -1.49 -1.60 -18.54
C ARG A 161 -2.59 -2.63 -18.81
N TRP A 162 -3.08 -3.31 -17.78
CA TRP A 162 -4.13 -4.32 -17.92
C TRP A 162 -5.50 -3.65 -17.95
N THR A 163 -6.34 -3.99 -18.94
CA THR A 163 -7.75 -3.56 -18.98
C THR A 163 -8.66 -4.53 -18.22
N ASP A 164 -8.22 -5.79 -18.08
CA ASP A 164 -8.98 -6.88 -17.48
C ASP A 164 -8.27 -7.46 -16.25
N ASN A 165 -8.99 -8.21 -15.41
CA ASN A 165 -8.44 -8.90 -14.23
C ASN A 165 -7.73 -7.99 -13.20
N ARG A 166 -8.04 -6.69 -13.19
CA ARG A 166 -7.51 -5.69 -12.26
C ARG A 166 -7.75 -6.05 -10.78
N THR A 167 -8.95 -6.54 -10.45
CA THR A 167 -9.28 -7.01 -9.10
C THR A 167 -8.41 -8.19 -8.67
N GLN A 168 -8.14 -9.11 -9.59
CA GLN A 168 -7.35 -10.31 -9.37
C GLN A 168 -5.89 -9.92 -9.16
N LEU A 169 -5.36 -8.96 -9.92
CA LEU A 169 -4.04 -8.38 -9.70
C LEU A 169 -3.90 -7.82 -8.27
N VAL A 170 -4.88 -7.05 -7.79
CA VAL A 170 -4.88 -6.52 -6.41
C VAL A 170 -4.99 -7.66 -5.37
N ASN A 171 -5.77 -8.69 -5.65
CA ASN A 171 -5.85 -9.89 -4.79
C ASN A 171 -4.47 -10.57 -4.65
N LEU A 172 -3.70 -10.66 -5.74
CA LEU A 172 -2.36 -11.26 -5.74
C LEU A 172 -1.39 -10.52 -4.80
N VAL A 173 -1.57 -9.23 -4.56
CA VAL A 173 -0.69 -8.46 -3.66
C VAL A 173 -1.08 -8.61 -2.18
N THR A 174 -2.30 -9.05 -1.87
CA THR A 174 -2.79 -9.16 -0.48
C THR A 174 -1.85 -9.99 0.41
N PRO A 175 -1.37 -11.19 0.02
CA PRO A 175 -0.41 -11.93 0.85
C PRO A 175 0.90 -11.18 1.08
N LEU A 176 1.37 -10.42 0.08
CA LEU A 176 2.61 -9.62 0.19
C LEU A 176 2.43 -8.48 1.20
N TYR A 177 1.27 -7.83 1.20
CA TYR A 177 0.90 -6.83 2.19
C TYR A 177 0.93 -7.39 3.61
N LEU A 178 0.35 -8.58 3.84
CA LEU A 178 0.39 -9.22 5.15
C LEU A 178 1.83 -9.53 5.60
N GLY A 179 2.69 -9.92 4.65
CA GLY A 179 4.13 -9.99 4.89
C GLY A 179 4.73 -8.65 5.31
N ARG A 180 4.37 -7.56 4.64
CA ARG A 180 4.85 -6.22 5.02
C ARG A 180 4.37 -5.81 6.42
N VAL A 181 3.13 -6.13 6.80
CA VAL A 181 2.62 -5.93 8.16
C VAL A 181 3.44 -6.75 9.17
N ALA A 182 3.69 -8.03 8.90
CA ALA A 182 4.55 -8.86 9.76
C ALA A 182 5.97 -8.30 9.91
N SER A 183 6.54 -7.76 8.81
CA SER A 183 7.83 -7.06 8.84
C SER A 183 7.79 -5.83 9.73
N PHE A 184 6.76 -5.01 9.61
CA PHE A 184 6.60 -3.80 10.43
C PHE A 184 6.50 -4.16 11.92
N VAL A 185 5.66 -5.14 12.28
CA VAL A 185 5.54 -5.64 13.65
C VAL A 185 6.88 -6.11 14.21
N ASN A 186 7.67 -6.86 13.44
CA ASN A 186 9.00 -7.30 13.89
C ASN A 186 9.98 -6.13 14.07
N GLN A 187 9.88 -5.08 13.24
CA GLN A 187 10.73 -3.88 13.33
C GLN A 187 10.37 -3.02 14.54
N THR A 188 9.08 -2.87 14.85
CA THR A 188 8.58 -1.87 15.80
C THR A 188 8.18 -2.44 17.15
N ARG A 189 8.26 -3.76 17.39
CA ARG A 189 7.79 -4.42 18.62
C ARG A 189 8.28 -3.81 19.94
N LYS A 190 9.46 -3.18 19.94
CA LYS A 190 10.08 -2.56 21.12
C LYS A 190 10.14 -1.02 21.04
N MET A 191 9.47 -0.44 20.06
CA MET A 191 9.44 1.00 19.80
C MET A 191 8.21 1.63 20.45
N THR A 192 8.29 2.93 20.75
CA THR A 192 7.11 3.75 21.04
C THR A 192 6.32 4.03 19.76
N SER A 193 5.08 4.54 19.87
CA SER A 193 4.30 4.90 18.68
C SER A 193 5.00 5.99 17.86
N SER A 194 5.67 6.94 18.52
CA SER A 194 6.44 7.99 17.81
C SER A 194 7.63 7.43 17.03
N GLN A 195 8.36 6.47 17.61
CA GLN A 195 9.46 5.78 16.91
C GLN A 195 8.94 4.87 15.77
N ALA A 196 7.78 4.23 15.96
CA ALA A 196 7.16 3.45 14.90
C ALA A 196 6.72 4.34 13.72
N GLU A 197 6.27 5.58 13.99
CA GLU A 197 5.93 6.56 12.96
C GLU A 197 7.17 6.98 12.16
N GLU A 198 8.34 7.13 12.80
CA GLU A 198 9.60 7.39 12.09
C GLU A 198 9.91 6.29 11.05
N VAL A 199 9.57 5.03 11.32
CA VAL A 199 9.71 3.91 10.37
C VAL A 199 8.74 4.04 9.19
N VAL A 200 7.54 4.59 9.42
CA VAL A 200 6.57 4.89 8.35
C VAL A 200 7.09 6.02 7.47
N GLU A 201 7.61 7.10 8.07
CA GLU A 201 8.22 8.23 7.38
C GLU A 201 9.48 7.84 6.59
N GLU A 202 10.32 6.95 7.13
CA GLU A 202 11.43 6.34 6.39
C GLU A 202 10.95 5.60 5.15
N GLN A 203 9.89 4.81 5.26
CA GLN A 203 9.32 4.13 4.11
C GLN A 203 8.74 5.12 3.09
N ALA A 204 8.09 6.19 3.54
CA ALA A 204 7.56 7.24 2.66
C ALA A 204 8.68 7.89 1.83
N ARG A 205 9.84 8.17 2.43
CA ARG A 205 11.03 8.64 1.70
C ARG A 205 11.49 7.66 0.63
N VAL A 206 11.45 6.34 0.90
CA VAL A 206 11.79 5.33 -0.13
C VAL A 206 10.80 5.38 -1.31
N PHE A 207 9.52 5.70 -1.10
CA PHE A 207 8.63 5.96 -2.23
C PHE A 207 9.09 7.17 -3.04
N GLU A 208 9.40 8.29 -2.39
CA GLU A 208 9.87 9.50 -3.08
C GLU A 208 11.16 9.24 -3.88
N ASP A 209 12.16 8.59 -3.27
CA ASP A 209 13.46 8.28 -3.88
C ASP A 209 13.33 7.41 -5.14
N TYR A 210 12.38 6.49 -5.14
CA TYR A 210 12.16 5.56 -6.26
C TYR A 210 11.06 6.01 -7.21
N LYS A 211 10.53 7.24 -7.08
CA LYS A 211 9.45 7.73 -7.94
C LYS A 211 9.80 7.70 -9.43
N ASP A 212 11.05 7.99 -9.80
CA ASP A 212 11.48 7.93 -11.20
C ASP A 212 11.40 6.49 -11.76
N TYR A 213 11.54 5.47 -10.90
CA TYR A 213 11.28 4.08 -11.31
C TYR A 213 9.80 3.87 -11.64
N LEU A 214 8.88 4.35 -10.78
CA LEU A 214 7.44 4.28 -11.04
C LEU A 214 7.10 4.94 -12.38
N VAL A 215 7.59 6.16 -12.63
CA VAL A 215 7.31 6.88 -13.88
C VAL A 215 7.76 6.07 -15.09
N ARG A 216 8.98 5.51 -15.07
CA ARG A 216 9.47 4.64 -16.15
C ARG A 216 8.59 3.41 -16.34
N ALA A 217 8.29 2.68 -15.26
CA ALA A 217 7.47 1.47 -15.31
C ALA A 217 6.03 1.76 -15.78
N TRP A 218 5.49 2.92 -15.42
CA TRP A 218 4.17 3.39 -15.83
C TRP A 218 4.11 3.70 -17.32
N ASP A 219 5.15 4.35 -17.86
CA ASP A 219 5.24 4.77 -19.26
C ASP A 219 5.69 3.64 -20.21
N GLU A 220 6.14 2.51 -19.66
CA GLU A 220 6.49 1.33 -20.44
C GLU A 220 5.26 0.80 -21.20
N ARG A 221 5.33 0.90 -22.53
CA ARG A 221 4.31 0.31 -23.41
C ARG A 221 4.20 -1.19 -23.15
N PRO A 222 2.99 -1.78 -23.25
CA PRO A 222 2.84 -3.22 -23.20
C PRO A 222 3.79 -3.85 -24.21
N LYS A 223 4.61 -4.82 -23.77
CA LYS A 223 5.35 -5.65 -24.72
C LYS A 223 4.30 -6.31 -25.62
N LYS A 224 4.35 -6.03 -26.93
CA LYS A 224 3.55 -6.79 -27.89
C LYS A 224 3.94 -8.27 -27.78
N GLY A 225 3.02 -9.10 -27.30
CA GLY A 225 3.13 -10.56 -27.21
C GLY A 225 2.29 -11.06 -26.03
N THR A 226 1.22 -11.82 -26.20
CA THR A 226 0.79 -12.70 -27.30
C THR A 226 -0.73 -12.65 -27.44
N ASP A 227 -1.24 -12.38 -28.64
CA ASP A 227 -2.56 -12.88 -29.03
C ASP A 227 -2.52 -14.41 -28.90
N GLY A 228 -3.34 -14.98 -28.01
CA GLY A 228 -3.59 -16.42 -27.97
C GLY A 228 -3.52 -17.07 -26.59
N CYS A 229 -4.65 -17.72 -26.26
CA CYS A 229 -4.92 -18.61 -25.11
C CYS A 229 -5.08 -17.94 -23.75
N PHE A 230 -6.32 -17.68 -23.33
CA PHE A 230 -7.19 -18.68 -22.67
C PHE A 230 -8.66 -18.40 -23.00
#